data_AF-A0A068UD35-F1
#
_entry.id   AF-A0A068UD35-F1
#
_cell.length_a   1.000
_cell.length_b   1.000
_cell.length_c   1.000
_cell.angle_alpha   90.00
_cell.angle_beta   90.00
_cell.angle_gamma   90.00
#
_symmetry.space_group_name_H-M   'P 1'
#
loop_
_entity.id
_entity.type
_entity.pdbx_description
1 polymer ?
#
loop_
_entity_poly.entity_id
_entity_poly.type
_entity_poly.pdbx_seq_one_letter_code
_entity_poly.pdbx_strand_id
1 'polypeptide(L)'
;MNELSGEIPPSLSSIYTLSSLNLSYNKLSGPIPSGNQLQTLNDPSIYEGNIGLCGKPLLNSCPADESPTENGPVLDDKGHSEFDFSWFYSGFGPGFSVGVVGVVGILQFKQSWRYALFKCVENAYDRIWVMIGLKTSRLRRNFH
;
A
#
# COMPACT_ATOMS: atom_id res chain seq x y z
N MET A 1 16.31 20.12 10.57
CA MET A 1 17.07 19.13 9.78
C MET A 1 18.52 19.53 9.86
N ASN A 2 19.37 18.61 10.26
CA ASN A 2 20.81 18.81 10.17
C ASN A 2 21.28 18.22 8.83
N GLU A 3 22.38 18.72 8.28
CA GLU A 3 22.94 18.23 7.01
C GLU A 3 24.12 17.27 7.26
N LEU A 4 24.06 16.51 8.37
CA LEU A 4 25.10 15.52 8.67
C LEU A 4 25.14 14.49 7.55
N SER A 5 26.34 14.27 7.02
CA SER A 5 26.58 13.48 5.82
C SER A 5 27.68 12.47 6.09
N GLY A 6 27.66 11.34 5.39
CA GLY A 6 28.65 10.27 5.54
C GLY A 6 28.20 9.15 6.50
N GLU A 7 29.16 8.33 6.93
CA GLU A 7 28.89 7.14 7.74
C GLU A 7 28.76 7.44 9.23
N ILE A 8 27.93 6.63 9.91
CA ILE A 8 27.85 6.69 11.37
C ILE A 8 29.14 6.06 11.93
N PRO A 9 29.97 6.81 12.67
CA PRO A 9 31.25 6.29 13.12
C PRO A 9 31.03 5.14 14.10
N PRO A 10 31.76 4.02 13.96
CA PRO A 10 31.62 2.85 14.85
C PRO A 10 32.01 3.19 16.29
N SER A 11 32.82 4.21 16.53
CA SER A 11 33.13 4.70 17.88
C SER A 11 31.89 5.22 18.64
N LEU A 12 30.81 5.56 17.94
CA LEU A 12 29.55 5.93 18.59
C LEU A 12 28.89 4.72 19.29
N SER A 13 29.22 3.50 18.85
CA SER A 13 28.73 2.27 19.45
C SER A 13 29.42 1.92 20.78
N SER A 14 30.53 2.59 21.14
CA SER A 14 31.28 2.35 22.37
C SER A 14 30.95 3.32 23.51
N ILE A 15 30.02 4.25 23.29
CA ILE A 15 29.57 5.21 24.31
C ILE A 15 28.54 4.54 25.22
N TYR A 16 28.92 4.25 26.47
CA TYR A 16 28.10 3.52 27.44
C TYR A 16 26.99 4.35 28.13
N THR A 17 27.01 5.68 27.97
CA THR A 17 26.11 6.62 28.68
C THR A 17 24.94 7.13 27.84
N LEU A 18 24.86 6.71 26.57
CA LEU A 18 23.92 7.28 25.61
C LEU A 18 22.52 6.66 25.78
N SER A 19 21.61 7.40 26.43
CA SER A 19 20.23 6.93 26.68
C SER A 19 19.25 7.27 25.55
N SER A 20 19.55 8.28 24.74
CA SER A 20 18.67 8.75 23.66
C SER A 20 19.51 9.31 22.53
N LEU A 21 19.26 8.85 21.31
CA LEU A 21 19.88 9.34 20.08
C LEU A 21 18.77 9.65 19.07
N ASN A 22 18.92 10.72 18.30
CA ASN A 22 18.06 10.97 17.15
C ASN A 22 18.94 11.39 15.97
N LEU A 23 19.02 10.53 14.95
CA LEU A 23 19.73 10.77 13.70
C LEU A 23 18.76 10.98 12.53
N SER A 24 17.46 11.12 12.81
CA SER A 24 16.44 11.20 11.77
C SER A 24 16.62 12.42 10.87
N TYR A 25 16.21 12.30 9.61
CA TYR A 25 16.21 13.35 8.61
C TYR A 25 17.58 14.05 8.44
N ASN A 26 18.62 13.25 8.21
CA ASN A 26 19.97 13.70 7.82
C ASN A 26 20.36 13.09 6.45
N LYS A 27 21.60 13.32 6.00
CA LYS A 27 22.17 12.79 4.76
C LYS A 27 23.17 11.65 5.06
N LEU A 28 22.93 10.87 6.11
CA LEU A 28 23.81 9.76 6.50
C LEU A 28 23.69 8.58 5.52
N SER A 29 24.78 7.84 5.39
CA SER A 29 24.91 6.72 4.45
C SER A 29 25.70 5.56 5.06
N GLY A 30 25.53 4.34 4.55
CA GLY A 30 26.29 3.16 4.98
C GLY A 30 25.61 2.34 6.08
N PRO A 31 26.29 1.30 6.60
CA PRO A 31 25.72 0.39 7.58
C PRO A 31 25.54 1.07 8.94
N ILE A 32 24.41 0.81 9.60
CA ILE A 32 24.22 1.17 11.00
C ILE A 32 25.16 0.28 11.84
N PRO A 33 26.13 0.87 12.58
CA PRO A 33 27.08 0.09 13.34
C PRO A 33 26.37 -0.68 14.46
N SER A 34 26.53 -2.00 14.43
CA SER A 34 26.00 -2.90 15.46
C SER A 34 26.96 -2.94 16.64
N GLY A 35 26.65 -2.22 17.71
CA GLY A 35 27.40 -2.31 18.97
C GLY A 35 26.50 -2.09 20.19
N ASN A 36 27.04 -2.36 21.38
CA ASN A 36 26.26 -2.57 22.61
C ASN A 36 25.14 -1.54 22.84
N GLN A 37 25.44 -0.24 22.81
CA GLN A 37 24.46 0.81 23.08
C GLN A 37 23.52 1.07 21.89
N LEU A 38 24.01 0.91 20.66
CA LEU A 38 23.19 1.11 19.46
C LEU A 38 22.19 -0.04 19.25
N GLN A 39 22.47 -1.22 19.83
CA GLN A 39 21.54 -2.34 19.91
C GLN A 39 20.39 -2.14 20.92
N THR A 40 20.50 -1.20 21.87
CA THR A 40 19.35 -0.84 22.73
C THR A 40 18.44 0.17 22.05
N LEU A 41 18.97 0.92 21.07
CA LEU A 41 18.28 1.88 20.23
C LEU A 41 17.69 1.20 18.98
N ASN A 42 16.78 0.24 19.22
CA ASN A 42 16.10 -0.53 18.18
C ASN A 42 14.92 0.18 17.52
N ASP A 43 14.65 1.43 17.91
CA ASP A 43 13.57 2.20 17.32
C ASP A 43 13.98 2.70 15.92
N PRO A 44 13.28 2.27 14.84
CA PRO A 44 13.61 2.70 13.48
C PRO A 44 13.41 4.21 13.26
N SER A 45 12.58 4.89 14.08
CA SER A 45 12.36 6.34 13.99
C SER A 45 13.63 7.16 14.21
N ILE A 46 14.60 6.62 14.95
CA ILE A 46 15.90 7.26 15.23
C ILE A 46 16.71 7.46 13.95
N TYR A 47 16.53 6.59 12.96
CA TYR A 47 17.33 6.57 11.72
C TYR A 47 16.52 6.96 10.49
N GLU A 48 15.22 7.25 10.65
CA GLU A 48 14.29 7.59 9.58
C GLU A 48 14.76 8.80 8.74
N GLY A 49 14.43 8.85 7.46
CA GLY A 49 14.75 10.02 6.62
C GLY A 49 16.21 10.12 6.16
N ASN A 50 17.04 9.10 6.42
CA ASN A 50 18.37 8.96 5.86
C ASN A 50 18.35 7.94 4.71
N ILE A 51 18.35 8.41 3.47
CA ILE A 51 18.17 7.57 2.27
C ILE A 51 19.29 6.53 2.07
N GLY A 52 20.48 6.78 2.59
CA GLY A 52 21.67 5.94 2.37
C GLY A 52 21.95 4.95 3.49
N LEU A 53 21.18 4.96 4.58
CA LEU A 53 21.39 4.04 5.70
C LEU A 53 20.81 2.65 5.42
N CYS A 54 21.49 1.64 5.91
CA CYS A 54 21.08 0.24 5.81
C CYS A 54 21.49 -0.56 7.05
N GLY A 55 20.88 -1.71 7.28
CA GLY A 55 21.09 -2.57 8.46
C GLY A 55 20.04 -2.37 9.56
N LYS A 56 19.99 -3.30 10.52
CA LYS A 56 19.03 -3.24 11.64
C LYS A 56 19.27 -1.97 12.48
N PRO A 57 18.21 -1.29 12.98
CA PRO A 57 16.80 -1.68 12.98
C PRO A 57 16.01 -1.32 11.70
N LEU A 58 16.64 -0.75 10.67
CA LEU A 58 15.97 -0.47 9.40
C LEU A 58 15.74 -1.77 8.60
N LEU A 59 14.64 -1.79 7.83
CA LEU A 59 14.31 -2.91 6.92
C LEU A 59 15.23 -2.98 5.68
N ASN A 60 15.98 -1.92 5.40
CA ASN A 60 16.88 -1.87 4.26
C ASN A 60 18.13 -2.72 4.53
N SER A 61 18.34 -3.78 3.75
CA SER A 61 19.52 -4.64 3.89
C SER A 61 20.73 -3.99 3.22
N CYS A 62 21.87 -3.96 3.90
CA CYS A 62 23.12 -3.53 3.26
C CYS A 62 23.56 -4.57 2.23
N PRO A 63 24.13 -4.16 1.08
CA PRO A 63 24.78 -5.09 0.16
C PRO A 63 25.86 -5.85 0.95
N ALA A 64 25.67 -7.17 1.06
CA ALA A 64 26.57 -8.01 1.83
C ALA A 64 27.92 -8.08 1.11
N ASP A 65 28.96 -7.53 1.73
CA ASP A 65 30.30 -8.03 1.48
C ASP A 65 30.32 -9.49 1.96
N GLU A 66 30.63 -10.40 1.05
CA GLU A 66 30.56 -11.85 1.22
C GLU A 66 31.19 -12.32 2.55
N SER A 67 30.38 -12.85 3.47
CA SER A 67 30.82 -13.88 4.43
C SER A 67 29.63 -14.70 4.99
N PRO A 68 29.85 -15.99 5.31
CA PRO A 68 28.80 -17.01 5.27
C PRO A 68 28.23 -17.38 6.65
N THR A 69 27.05 -18.03 6.61
CA THR A 69 26.45 -18.86 7.69
C THR A 69 25.66 -18.01 8.72
N GLU A 70 24.40 -18.29 9.08
CA GLU A 70 23.88 -19.54 9.63
C GLU A 70 22.34 -19.53 9.66
N ASN A 71 21.79 -20.74 9.64
CA ASN A 71 20.38 -21.09 9.53
C ASN A 71 19.50 -20.55 10.68
N GLY A 72 18.34 -19.97 10.36
CA GLY A 72 17.28 -19.64 11.31
C GLY A 72 15.96 -19.42 10.57
N PRO A 73 14.81 -19.80 11.16
CA PRO A 73 13.58 -20.04 10.42
C PRO A 73 13.06 -18.76 9.77
N VAL A 74 12.61 -18.90 8.52
CA VAL A 74 11.84 -17.89 7.81
C VAL A 74 10.57 -17.62 8.63
N LEU A 75 10.62 -16.60 9.47
CA LEU A 75 9.46 -16.07 10.15
C LEU A 75 8.86 -15.05 9.20
N ASP A 76 7.89 -15.54 8.45
CA ASP A 76 6.91 -14.75 7.71
C ASP A 76 6.16 -13.91 8.76
N ASP A 77 6.65 -12.70 9.04
CA ASP A 77 5.86 -11.68 9.73
C ASP A 77 5.77 -10.42 8.88
N LYS A 78 4.50 -10.09 8.65
CA LYS A 78 3.99 -9.22 7.60
C LYS A 78 3.96 -7.80 8.14
N GLY A 79 5.11 -7.13 8.13
CA GLY A 79 5.25 -5.73 8.57
C GLY A 79 5.10 -4.73 7.43
N HIS A 80 3.86 -4.50 6.96
CA HIS A 80 3.41 -3.33 6.22
C HIS A 80 4.31 -2.86 5.06
N SER A 81 4.25 -3.58 3.95
CA SER A 81 4.13 -2.91 2.65
C SER A 81 2.85 -2.09 2.66
N GLU A 82 2.93 -0.82 3.10
CA GLU A 82 2.00 0.19 2.62
C GLU A 82 2.21 0.25 1.11
N PHE A 83 1.39 -0.51 0.38
CA PHE A 83 1.11 -0.21 -1.00
C PHE A 83 0.64 1.23 -1.03
N ASP A 84 1.50 2.16 -1.44
CA ASP A 84 1.16 3.54 -1.71
C ASP A 84 -0.03 3.59 -2.68
N PHE A 85 -1.24 3.52 -2.12
CA PHE A 85 -2.51 3.62 -2.85
C PHE A 85 -2.67 5.03 -3.44
N SER A 86 -1.75 5.94 -3.10
CA SER A 86 -1.56 7.28 -3.66
C SER A 86 -1.43 7.26 -5.19
N TRP A 87 -0.64 6.34 -5.77
CA TRP A 87 -0.56 6.27 -7.24
C TRP A 87 -1.87 5.70 -7.84
N PHE A 88 -2.55 4.78 -7.14
CA PHE A 88 -3.87 4.30 -7.58
C PHE A 88 -4.95 5.40 -7.53
N TYR A 89 -4.94 6.28 -6.52
CA TYR A 89 -5.84 7.44 -6.43
C TYR A 89 -5.55 8.48 -7.52
N SER A 90 -4.27 8.71 -7.82
CA SER A 90 -3.82 9.54 -8.93
C SER A 90 -4.23 8.98 -10.30
N GLY A 91 -4.27 7.64 -10.45
CA GLY A 91 -4.61 6.97 -11.70
C GLY A 91 -6.11 6.70 -11.92
N PHE A 92 -6.78 6.00 -11.00
CA PHE A 92 -8.17 5.55 -11.15
C PHE A 92 -9.20 6.55 -10.61
N GLY A 93 -8.86 7.31 -9.57
CA GLY A 93 -9.75 8.27 -8.91
C GLY A 93 -10.34 9.33 -9.86
N PRO A 94 -9.53 10.06 -10.65
CA PRO A 94 -10.04 11.08 -11.56
C PRO A 94 -10.81 10.46 -12.74
N GLY A 95 -10.38 9.31 -13.24
CA GLY A 95 -11.05 8.63 -14.37
C GLY A 95 -12.46 8.17 -14.02
N PHE A 96 -12.65 7.57 -12.85
CA PHE A 96 -13.97 7.19 -12.36
C PHE A 96 -14.88 8.40 -12.16
N SER A 97 -14.33 9.47 -11.57
CA SER A 97 -15.07 10.71 -11.31
C SER A 97 -15.54 11.37 -12.60
N VAL A 98 -14.67 11.51 -13.60
CA VAL A 98 -15.03 12.06 -14.92
C VAL A 98 -16.07 11.19 -15.63
N GLY A 99 -15.92 9.86 -15.56
CA GLY A 99 -16.88 8.92 -16.16
C GLY A 99 -18.28 9.06 -15.56
N VAL A 100 -18.39 9.07 -14.23
CA VAL A 100 -19.68 9.22 -13.52
C VAL A 100 -20.31 10.58 -13.81
N VAL A 101 -19.54 11.66 -13.77
CA VAL A 101 -20.05 13.02 -14.07
C VAL A 101 -20.51 13.12 -15.53
N GLY A 102 -19.81 12.50 -16.47
CA GLY A 102 -20.22 12.43 -17.87
C GLY A 102 -21.57 11.73 -18.06
N VAL A 103 -21.74 10.55 -17.46
CA VAL A 103 -23.01 9.80 -17.52
C VAL A 103 -24.15 10.60 -16.87
N VAL A 104 -23.94 11.15 -15.68
CA VAL A 104 -24.94 11.97 -14.98
C VAL A 104 -25.27 13.24 -15.78
N GLY A 105 -24.27 13.87 -16.39
CA GLY A 105 -24.45 15.04 -17.26
C GLY A 105 -25.29 14.74 -18.50
N ILE A 106 -25.05 13.61 -19.17
CA ILE A 106 -25.88 13.15 -20.30
C ILE A 106 -27.32 12.90 -19.85
N LEU A 107 -27.52 12.32 -18.66
CA LEU A 107 -28.85 12.07 -18.10
C LEU A 107 -29.60 13.36 -17.73
N GLN A 108 -28.90 14.42 -17.32
CA GLN A 108 -29.49 15.71 -17.00
C GLN A 108 -29.73 16.59 -18.23
N PHE A 109 -28.89 16.48 -19.27
CA PHE A 109 -28.97 17.35 -20.46
C PHE A 109 -30.15 17.00 -21.39
N LYS A 110 -30.60 15.74 -21.41
CA LYS A 110 -31.74 15.30 -22.23
C LYS A 110 -32.76 14.55 -21.39
N GLN A 111 -33.78 15.27 -20.93
CA GLN A 111 -34.94 14.71 -20.23
C GLN A 111 -35.61 13.56 -21.02
N SER A 112 -35.58 13.62 -22.35
CA SER A 112 -36.05 12.54 -23.25
C SER A 112 -35.20 11.27 -23.14
N TRP A 113 -33.88 11.39 -22.98
CA TRP A 113 -32.97 10.23 -22.83
C TRP A 113 -33.12 9.58 -21.47
N ARG A 114 -33.32 10.39 -20.41
CA ARG A 114 -33.65 9.87 -19.08
C ARG A 114 -34.89 8.99 -19.12
N TYR A 115 -35.98 9.49 -19.71
CA TYR A 115 -37.23 8.73 -19.81
C TYR A 115 -37.07 7.47 -20.68
N ALA A 116 -36.35 7.56 -21.81
CA ALA A 116 -36.07 6.41 -22.66
C ALA A 116 -35.22 5.33 -21.96
N LEU A 117 -34.20 5.73 -21.19
CA LEU A 117 -33.36 4.81 -20.43
C LEU A 117 -34.18 4.08 -19.36
N PHE A 118 -34.92 4.81 -18.51
CA PHE A 118 -35.75 4.21 -17.47
C PHE A 118 -36.76 3.23 -18.07
N LYS A 119 -37.42 3.61 -19.17
CA LYS A 119 -38.38 2.75 -19.86
C LYS A 119 -37.74 1.50 -20.47
N CYS A 120 -36.51 1.60 -20.96
CA CYS A 120 -35.76 0.46 -21.47
C CYS A 120 -35.38 -0.50 -20.34
N VAL A 121 -34.92 0.03 -19.19
CA VAL A 121 -34.55 -0.75 -18.01
C VAL A 121 -35.76 -1.49 -17.44
N GLU A 122 -36.90 -0.82 -17.27
CA GLU A 122 -38.14 -1.46 -16.80
C GLU A 122 -38.60 -2.58 -17.74
N ASN A 123 -38.62 -2.32 -19.05
CA ASN A 123 -39.02 -3.34 -20.04
C ASN A 123 -38.03 -4.53 -20.09
N ALA A 124 -36.73 -4.29 -19.90
CA ALA A 124 -35.75 -5.35 -19.81
C ALA A 124 -35.94 -6.19 -18.53
N TYR A 125 -36.17 -5.52 -17.39
CA TYR A 125 -36.45 -6.17 -16.12
C TYR A 125 -37.68 -7.07 -16.18
N ASP A 126 -38.79 -6.57 -16.74
CA ASP A 126 -40.02 -7.35 -16.91
C ASP A 126 -39.81 -8.57 -17.81
N ARG A 127 -39.09 -8.40 -18.94
CA ARG A 127 -38.75 -9.51 -19.83
C ARG A 127 -37.89 -10.57 -19.13
N ILE A 128 -36.91 -10.14 -18.33
CA ILE A 128 -36.05 -11.05 -17.55
C ILE A 128 -36.89 -11.79 -16.51
N TRP A 129 -37.76 -11.08 -15.78
CA TRP A 129 -38.66 -11.69 -14.80
C TRP A 129 -39.57 -12.74 -15.41
N VAL A 130 -40.20 -12.43 -16.55
CA VAL A 130 -41.04 -13.39 -17.27
C VAL A 130 -40.22 -14.59 -17.74
N MET A 131 -39.02 -14.38 -18.28
CA MET A 131 -38.14 -15.47 -18.72
C MET A 131 -37.72 -16.37 -17.55
N ILE A 132 -37.38 -15.79 -16.40
CA ILE A 132 -37.05 -16.54 -15.18
C ILE A 132 -38.28 -17.31 -14.68
N GLY A 133 -39.46 -16.67 -14.63
CA GLY A 133 -40.73 -17.29 -14.26
C GLY A 133 -41.12 -18.46 -15.17
N LEU A 134 -40.94 -18.30 -16.49
CA LEU A 134 -41.21 -19.35 -17.47
C LEU A 134 -40.20 -20.50 -17.37
N LYS A 135 -38.92 -20.20 -17.16
CA LYS A 135 -37.86 -21.21 -17.04
C LYS A 135 -38.03 -22.02 -15.74
N THR A 136 -38.33 -21.36 -14.63
CA THR A 136 -38.66 -22.01 -13.35
C THR A 136 -39.93 -22.85 -13.46
N SER A 137 -40.98 -22.35 -14.11
CA SER A 137 -42.23 -23.11 -14.34
C SER A 137 -42.02 -24.35 -15.22
N ARG A 138 -41.20 -24.25 -16.27
CA ARG A 138 -40.83 -25.40 -17.12
C ARG A 138 -40.00 -26.43 -16.36
N LEU A 139 -39.02 -25.99 -15.56
CA LEU A 139 -38.25 -26.89 -14.70
C LEU A 139 -39.17 -27.61 -13.71
N ARG A 140 -40.09 -26.90 -13.06
CA ARG A 140 -41.06 -27.50 -12.14
C ARG A 140 -41.96 -28.56 -12.79
N ARG A 141 -42.33 -28.39 -14.06
CA ARG A 141 -43.12 -29.39 -14.83
C ARG A 141 -42.33 -30.61 -15.29
N ASN A 142 -41.00 -30.53 -15.36
CA ASN A 142 -40.16 -31.68 -15.73
C ASN A 142 -39.76 -32.55 -14.53
N PHE A 143 -39.96 -32.04 -13.30
CA PHE A 143 -39.65 -32.74 -12.05
C PHE A 143 -40.87 -33.46 -11.42
N HIS A 144 -42.04 -33.42 -12.07
CA HIS A 144 -43.29 -34.06 -11.63
C HIS A 144 -43.87 -34.86 -12.79
#